data_AF-A0A5E4LXD6-F1
#
_entry.id   AF-A0A5E4LXD6-F1
#
_cell.length_a   1.000
_cell.length_b   1.000
_cell.length_c   1.000
_cell.angle_alpha   90.00
_cell.angle_beta   90.00
_cell.angle_gamma   90.00
#
_symmetry.space_group_name_H-M   'P 1'
#
loop_
_entity.id
_entity.type
_entity.pdbx_description
1 polymer ?
#
loop_
_entity_poly.entity_id
_entity_poly.type
_entity_poly.pdbx_seq_one_letter_code
_entity_poly.pdbx_strand_id
1 'polypeptide(L)'
;MMANHHLAKAIGDVSWSQFLLLLEYKLLQKGEQLLKIGKSDPSSQLCSSCELRHPMPLSERTYTCPVCGLVMDRDLNAAINILQLGIRKYFGKDAVGTTDSINSCEDTKVVSAKQEAAA
;
A
#
# COMPACT_ATOMS: atom_id res chain seq x y z
N MET A 1 2.34 11.88 26.22
CA MET A 1 1.62 10.74 26.82
C MET A 1 0.61 10.21 25.82
N MET A 2 0.50 8.88 25.67
CA MET A 2 -0.48 8.27 24.76
C MET A 2 -1.85 8.24 25.44
N ALA A 3 -2.91 8.51 24.68
CA ALA A 3 -4.25 8.73 25.23
C ALA A 3 -4.94 7.44 25.73
N ASN A 4 -4.61 6.28 25.15
CA ASN A 4 -5.22 5.01 25.53
C ASN A 4 -4.22 4.16 26.34
N HIS A 5 -4.39 4.11 27.67
CA HIS A 5 -3.49 3.40 28.57
C HIS A 5 -3.48 1.87 28.37
N HIS A 6 -4.59 1.27 27.91
CA HIS A 6 -4.66 -0.18 27.65
C HIS A 6 -3.84 -0.59 26.44
N LEU A 7 -3.75 0.28 25.43
CA LEU A 7 -3.01 0.03 24.21
C LEU A 7 -1.61 0.69 24.20
N ALA A 8 -1.32 1.60 25.14
CA ALA A 8 -0.09 2.37 25.15
C ALA A 8 1.17 1.49 25.13
N LYS A 9 1.20 0.43 25.94
CA LYS A 9 2.34 -0.50 25.97
C LYS A 9 2.50 -1.22 24.63
N ALA A 10 1.43 -1.85 24.14
CA ALA A 10 1.46 -2.59 22.88
C ALA A 10 1.85 -1.71 21.67
N ILE A 11 1.38 -0.46 21.62
CA ILE A 11 1.75 0.48 20.55
C ILE A 11 3.21 0.95 20.73
N GLY A 12 3.65 1.19 21.96
CA GLY A 12 5.02 1.57 22.28
C GLY A 12 6.04 0.50 21.89
N ASP A 13 5.74 -0.76 22.19
CA ASP A 13 6.63 -1.90 21.91
C ASP A 13 6.90 -2.06 20.40
N VAL A 14 5.95 -1.70 19.54
CA VAL A 14 6.11 -1.80 18.07
C VAL A 14 6.97 -0.66 17.49
N SER A 15 7.13 0.45 18.20
CA SER A 15 8.07 1.53 17.83
C SER A 15 7.93 2.07 16.39
N TRP A 16 6.69 2.23 15.89
CA TRP A 16 6.40 2.70 14.53
C TRP A 16 7.12 3.97 14.09
N SER A 17 7.31 4.93 15.00
CA SER A 17 8.03 6.18 14.71
C SER A 17 9.51 5.93 14.40
N GLN A 18 10.14 5.01 15.14
CA GLN A 18 11.54 4.63 14.93
C GLN A 18 11.69 3.88 13.61
N PHE A 19 10.74 3.00 13.27
CA PHE A 19 10.73 2.31 11.99
C PHE A 19 10.69 3.29 10.81
N LEU A 20 9.79 4.29 10.86
CA LEU A 20 9.70 5.31 9.81
C LEU A 20 10.98 6.15 9.71
N LEU A 21 11.61 6.49 10.84
CA LEU A 21 12.86 7.24 10.87
C LEU A 21 13.99 6.45 10.19
N LEU A 22 14.11 5.16 10.49
CA LEU A 22 15.12 4.31 9.87
C LEU A 22 14.87 4.12 8.38
N LEU A 23 13.60 3.98 7.96
CA LEU A 23 13.22 3.89 6.57
C LEU A 23 13.58 5.16 5.80
N GLU A 24 13.22 6.32 6.35
CA GLU A 24 13.53 7.63 5.77
C GLU A 24 15.05 7.85 5.66
N TYR A 25 15.80 7.51 6.71
CA TYR A 25 17.26 7.53 6.69
C TYR A 25 17.85 6.67 5.57
N LYS A 26 17.34 5.45 5.38
CA LYS A 26 17.83 4.54 4.33
C LYS A 26 17.47 4.98 2.93
N LEU A 27 16.30 5.56 2.73
CA LEU A 27 15.89 6.10 1.44
C LEU A 27 16.73 7.33 1.05
N LEU A 28 17.03 8.21 2.01
CA LEU A 28 17.92 9.34 1.80
C LEU A 28 19.32 8.91 1.35
N GLN A 29 19.86 7.80 1.87
CA GLN A 29 21.12 7.23 1.41
C GLN A 29 21.10 6.77 -0.05
N LYS A 30 19.93 6.35 -0.56
CA LYS A 30 19.73 5.94 -1.95
C LYS A 30 19.33 7.10 -2.89
N GLY A 31 19.13 8.31 -2.36
CA GLY A 31 18.57 9.42 -3.13
C GLY A 31 17.06 9.30 -3.42
N GLU A 32 16.37 8.42 -2.68
CA GLU A 32 14.92 8.22 -2.78
C GLU A 32 14.17 8.98 -1.69
N GLN A 33 12.83 9.03 -1.78
CA GLN A 33 11.98 9.76 -0.84
C GLN A 33 10.86 8.88 -0.28
N LEU A 34 10.51 9.11 0.99
CA LEU A 34 9.40 8.44 1.66
C LEU A 34 8.12 9.27 1.54
N LEU A 35 7.16 8.79 0.75
CA LEU A 35 5.83 9.41 0.62
C LEU A 35 4.85 8.80 1.62
N LYS A 36 4.08 9.67 2.32
CA LYS A 36 3.18 9.27 3.42
C LYS A 36 1.73 9.64 3.09
N ILE A 37 0.84 8.65 3.06
CA ILE A 37 -0.61 8.92 2.96
C ILE A 37 -1.20 9.36 4.32
N GLY A 38 -2.46 9.79 4.32
CA GLY A 38 -3.16 10.23 5.52
C GLY A 38 -3.42 9.08 6.49
N LYS A 39 -3.24 9.33 7.79
CA LYS A 39 -3.47 8.34 8.86
C LYS A 39 -4.92 7.82 8.91
N SER A 40 -5.87 8.64 8.47
CA SER A 40 -7.31 8.34 8.49
C SER A 40 -7.86 7.90 7.13
N ASP A 41 -6.98 7.63 6.15
CA ASP A 41 -7.41 7.14 4.85
C ASP A 41 -7.97 5.71 4.99
N PRO A 42 -9.14 5.39 4.41
CA PRO A 42 -9.83 4.13 4.64
C PRO A 42 -9.24 2.96 3.82
N SER A 43 -7.91 2.79 3.83
CA SER A 43 -7.19 1.82 2.99
C SER A 43 -7.64 0.36 3.19
N SER A 44 -7.94 -0.05 4.43
CA SER A 44 -8.42 -1.42 4.72
C SER A 44 -9.92 -1.63 4.53
N GLN A 45 -10.67 -0.55 4.29
CA GLN A 45 -12.13 -0.58 4.11
C GLN A 45 -12.52 -0.38 2.65
N LEU A 46 -11.65 0.21 1.83
CA LEU A 46 -11.85 0.35 0.39
C LEU A 46 -11.59 -0.97 -0.33
N CYS A 47 -12.37 -1.24 -1.37
CA CYS A 47 -12.09 -2.33 -2.29
C CYS A 47 -11.08 -1.86 -3.34
N SER A 48 -9.96 -2.57 -3.50
CA SER A 48 -8.95 -2.25 -4.51
C SER A 48 -9.41 -2.45 -5.96
N SER A 49 -10.51 -3.19 -6.18
CA SER A 49 -11.08 -3.43 -7.51
C SER A 49 -12.18 -2.44 -7.88
N CYS A 50 -13.14 -2.18 -6.99
CA CYS A 50 -14.30 -1.32 -7.30
C CYS A 50 -14.29 0.05 -6.60
N GLU A 51 -13.27 0.35 -5.81
CA GLU A 51 -13.09 1.59 -5.03
C GLU A 51 -14.22 1.91 -4.02
N LEU A 52 -15.16 1.00 -3.79
CA LEU A 52 -16.23 1.18 -2.82
C LEU A 52 -15.75 0.87 -1.40
N ARG A 53 -16.25 1.67 -0.45
CA ARG A 53 -15.94 1.53 0.97
C ARG A 53 -16.93 0.59 1.65
N HIS A 54 -16.41 -0.37 2.39
CA HIS A 54 -17.17 -1.31 3.19
C HIS A 54 -16.63 -1.36 4.64
N PRO A 55 -17.50 -1.46 5.67
CA PRO A 55 -17.06 -1.70 7.03
C PRO A 55 -16.26 -2.99 7.11
N MET A 56 -15.06 -2.92 7.70
CA MET A 56 -14.16 -4.06 7.85
C MET A 56 -13.74 -4.14 9.33
N PRO A 57 -14.24 -5.13 10.10
CA PRO A 57 -13.83 -5.36 11.48
C PRO A 57 -12.34 -5.71 11.58
N LEU A 58 -11.68 -5.27 12.66
CA LEU A 58 -10.24 -5.52 12.85
C LEU A 58 -9.91 -7.02 13.04
N SER A 59 -10.87 -7.82 13.49
CA SER A 59 -10.74 -9.28 13.64
C SER A 59 -10.77 -10.02 12.30
N GLU A 60 -11.34 -9.44 11.26
CA GLU A 60 -11.48 -10.09 9.96
C GLU A 60 -10.20 -9.87 9.12
N ARG A 61 -9.60 -10.97 8.67
CA ARG A 61 -8.31 -10.95 7.95
C ARG A 61 -8.44 -11.17 6.45
N THR A 62 -9.58 -11.70 6.01
CA THR A 62 -9.91 -11.89 4.60
C THR A 62 -10.89 -10.82 4.17
N TYR A 63 -10.50 -9.98 3.22
CA TYR A 63 -11.37 -8.97 2.63
C TYR A 63 -12.27 -9.61 1.56
N THR A 64 -13.58 -9.52 1.75
CA THR A 64 -14.59 -9.97 0.78
C THR A 64 -15.43 -8.78 0.35
N CYS A 65 -15.37 -8.41 -0.93
CA CYS A 65 -16.18 -7.33 -1.46
C CYS A 65 -17.59 -7.83 -1.81
N PRO A 66 -18.66 -7.26 -1.21
CA PRO A 66 -20.04 -7.67 -1.51
C PRO A 66 -20.54 -7.18 -2.88
N VAL A 67 -19.82 -6.27 -3.54
CA VAL A 67 -20.23 -5.68 -4.83
C VAL A 67 -19.58 -6.37 -6.00
N CYS A 68 -18.25 -6.51 -6.00
CA CYS A 68 -17.51 -7.11 -7.12
C CYS A 68 -17.09 -8.57 -6.87
N GLY A 69 -17.27 -9.09 -5.65
CA GLY A 69 -16.91 -10.48 -5.31
C GLY A 69 -15.42 -10.71 -5.10
N LEU A 70 -14.58 -9.67 -5.05
CA LEU A 70 -13.15 -9.79 -4.75
C LEU A 70 -12.94 -10.44 -3.37
N VAL A 71 -12.12 -11.49 -3.32
CA VAL A 71 -11.71 -12.17 -2.08
C VAL A 71 -10.18 -12.19 -2.02
N MET A 72 -9.60 -11.57 -0.99
CA MET A 72 -8.14 -11.52 -0.80
C MET A 72 -7.75 -11.23 0.65
N ASP A 73 -6.46 -11.30 0.98
CA ASP A 73 -5.99 -10.85 2.29
C ASP A 73 -6.23 -9.34 2.49
N ARG A 74 -6.68 -8.96 3.69
CA ARG A 74 -7.03 -7.57 4.03
C ARG A 74 -5.82 -6.64 3.94
N ASP A 75 -4.66 -7.08 4.38
CA ASP A 75 -3.47 -6.24 4.39
C ASP A 75 -2.91 -6.09 2.97
N LEU A 76 -3.05 -7.13 2.12
CA LEU A 76 -2.75 -7.01 0.69
C LEU A 76 -3.71 -6.03 -0.02
N ASN A 77 -5.01 -6.11 0.25
CA ASN A 77 -5.99 -5.16 -0.29
C ASN A 77 -5.65 -3.72 0.16
N ALA A 78 -5.31 -3.55 1.44
CA ALA A 78 -4.90 -2.27 1.99
C ALA A 78 -3.61 -1.74 1.33
N ALA A 79 -2.62 -2.59 1.06
CA ALA A 79 -1.38 -2.19 0.40
C ALA A 79 -1.62 -1.66 -1.03
N ILE A 80 -2.48 -2.32 -1.80
CA ILE A 80 -2.88 -1.86 -3.14
C ILE A 80 -3.58 -0.49 -3.05
N ASN A 81 -4.51 -0.33 -2.12
CA ASN A 81 -5.19 0.94 -1.90
C ASN A 81 -4.22 2.05 -1.46
N ILE A 82 -3.24 1.76 -0.59
CA ILE A 82 -2.22 2.72 -0.17
C ILE A 82 -1.40 3.21 -1.38
N LEU A 83 -1.00 2.30 -2.26
CA LEU A 83 -0.29 2.63 -3.49
C LEU A 83 -1.13 3.53 -4.40
N GLN A 84 -2.38 3.13 -4.68
CA GLN A 84 -3.30 3.89 -5.53
C GLN A 84 -3.57 5.30 -4.97
N LEU A 85 -3.80 5.41 -3.66
CA LEU A 85 -3.99 6.69 -2.97
C LEU A 85 -2.72 7.55 -3.02
N GLY A 86 -1.55 6.93 -2.82
CA GLY A 86 -0.26 7.61 -2.94
C GLY A 86 -0.02 8.19 -4.33
N ILE A 87 -0.24 7.37 -5.37
CA ILE A 87 -0.12 7.80 -6.77
C ILE A 87 -1.05 8.98 -7.03
N ARG A 88 -2.34 8.83 -6.69
CA ARG A 88 -3.37 9.87 -6.88
C ARG A 88 -3.03 11.18 -6.15
N LYS A 89 -2.45 11.09 -4.95
CA LYS A 89 -2.13 12.25 -4.11
C LYS A 89 -0.88 13.00 -4.57
N TYR A 90 0.15 12.30 -5.03
CA TYR A 90 1.46 12.89 -5.30
C TYR A 90 1.76 13.11 -6.78
N PHE A 91 1.19 12.30 -7.68
CA PHE A 91 1.53 12.31 -9.11
C PHE A 91 0.35 12.67 -10.02
N GLY A 92 -0.86 12.86 -9.47
CA GLY A 92 -2.06 13.19 -10.24
C GLY A 92 -2.72 11.97 -10.88
N LYS A 93 -3.87 12.17 -11.53
CA LYS A 93 -4.69 11.08 -12.12
C LYS A 93 -4.07 10.48 -13.40
N ASP A 94 -3.17 11.22 -14.04
CA ASP A 94 -2.58 10.85 -15.34
C ASP A 94 -1.25 10.07 -15.18
N ALA A 95 -0.78 9.89 -13.95
CA ALA A 95 0.38 9.08 -13.65
C ALA A 95 0.01 7.58 -13.69
N VAL A 96 -0.01 7.02 -14.90
CA VAL A 96 0.02 5.57 -15.11
C VAL A 96 1.43 5.11 -14.76
N GLY A 97 1.65 4.75 -13.49
CA GLY A 97 2.84 4.00 -13.11
C GLY A 97 2.77 2.64 -13.81
N THR A 98 3.71 2.37 -14.72
CA THR A 98 3.94 1.02 -15.23
C THR A 98 4.03 0.07 -14.04
N THR A 99 3.28 -1.03 -14.07
CA THR A 99 3.39 -2.12 -13.07
C THR A 99 4.69 -2.90 -13.23
N ASP A 100 5.78 -2.24 -13.63
CA ASP A 100 7.11 -2.81 -13.60
C ASP A 100 7.41 -2.98 -12.12
N SER A 101 7.17 -4.21 -11.68
CA SER A 101 7.29 -4.64 -10.31
C SER A 101 8.77 -4.59 -9.97
N ILE A 102 9.24 -3.42 -9.54
CA ILE A 102 10.50 -3.35 -8.80
C ILE A 102 10.14 -3.88 -7.42
N ASN A 103 10.22 -5.20 -7.30
CA ASN A 103 10.15 -5.87 -6.02
C ASN A 103 11.21 -5.23 -5.11
N SER A 104 11.00 -5.17 -3.80
CA SER A 104 12.00 -4.59 -2.89
C SER A 104 13.35 -5.31 -2.91
N CYS A 105 13.40 -6.51 -3.48
CA CYS A 105 14.59 -7.16 -4.00
C CYS A 105 14.64 -6.85 -5.50
N GLU A 106 15.70 -6.21 -5.98
CA GLU A 106 15.91 -5.78 -7.37
C GLU A 106 15.97 -6.98 -8.35
N ASP A 107 14.87 -7.72 -8.52
CA ASP A 107 14.74 -8.71 -9.59
C ASP A 107 14.32 -7.97 -10.86
N THR A 108 15.32 -7.38 -11.52
CA THR A 108 15.16 -6.90 -12.89
C THR A 108 15.00 -8.10 -13.82
N LYS A 109 13.79 -8.29 -14.36
CA LYS A 109 13.41 -8.93 -15.66
C LYS A 109 11.90 -9.19 -15.61
N VAL A 110 11.08 -8.89 -16.63
CA VAL A 110 11.27 -9.11 -18.06
C VAL A 110 10.53 -8.02 -18.84
N VAL A 111 11.27 -7.29 -19.69
CA VAL A 111 10.66 -6.50 -20.77
C VAL A 111 10.11 -7.51 -21.79
N SER A 112 8.79 -7.61 -21.90
CA SER A 112 8.17 -8.40 -22.97
C SER A 112 8.34 -7.63 -24.28
N ALA A 113 9.37 -7.98 -25.03
CA ALA A 113 9.56 -7.47 -26.38
C ALA A 113 8.49 -8.10 -27.29
N LYS A 114 7.59 -7.26 -27.80
CA LYS A 114 6.77 -7.54 -28.98
C LYS A 114 7.66 -8.07 -30.11
N GLN A 115 7.27 -9.19 -30.73
CA GLN A 115 7.58 -9.45 -32.13
C GLN A 115 6.27 -9.75 -32.85
N GLU A 116 5.92 -8.85 -33.77
CA GLU A 116 4.98 -9.09 -34.86
C GLU A 116 5.62 -10.08 -35.83
N ALA A 117 4.90 -11.12 -36.21
CA ALA A 117 5.26 -11.94 -37.37
C ALA A 117 4.00 -12.22 -38.18
N ALA A 118 3.97 -11.62 -39.36
CA ALA A 118 3.05 -11.90 -40.44
C ALA A 118 3.26 -13.32 -40.99
N ALA A 119 2.17 -13.98 -41.36
CA ALA A 119 2.05 -14.91 -42.47
C ALA A 119 0.60 -14.93 -42.94
#